data_AF-A0A970GIM1-F1
#
_entry.id   AF-A0A970GIM1-F1
#
_cell.length_a   1.000
_cell.length_b   1.000
_cell.length_c   1.000
_cell.angle_alpha   90.00
_cell.angle_beta   90.00
_cell.angle_gamma   90.00
#
_symmetry.space_group_name_H-M   'P 1'
#
loop_
_entity.id
_entity.type
_entity.pdbx_description
1 polymer ?
#
loop_
_entity_poly.entity_id
_entity_poly.type
_entity_poly.pdbx_seq_one_letter_code
_entity_poly.pdbx_strand_id
1 'polypeptide(L)'
;KLSLTKSGEKILSDNEKLLRTLFKHFAEKFNWPYFDGYGQHGVGQMGYGFSLILLGKYGAVKRKDHFYAEKYFRAYPMLLGHFQARPYSSGEDQAYRCYSIRTFDRFLDYLGLIKIESTGPRYDATKLIAKTPLFDKLFLVQPPGANAPN
;
A
#
# COMPACT_ATOMS: atom_id res chain seq x y z
N LYS A 1 24.88 17.76 7.35
CA LYS A 1 24.67 17.84 5.89
C LYS A 1 24.40 16.43 5.38
N LEU A 2 23.28 16.18 4.71
CA LEU A 2 23.00 14.91 4.05
C LEU A 2 23.54 14.97 2.62
N SER A 3 24.20 13.91 2.15
CA SER A 3 24.73 13.79 0.79
C SER A 3 24.47 12.39 0.25
N LEU A 4 24.37 12.26 -1.08
CA LEU A 4 24.23 10.96 -1.71
C LEU A 4 25.53 10.16 -1.61
N THR A 5 25.41 8.83 -1.67
CA THR A 5 26.57 7.96 -1.91
C THR A 5 26.95 8.03 -3.38
N LYS A 6 28.17 7.61 -3.74
CA LYS A 6 28.60 7.47 -5.15
C LYS A 6 27.64 6.64 -5.99
N SER A 7 27.04 5.59 -5.38
CA SER A 7 26.02 4.79 -6.05
C SER A 7 24.71 5.54 -6.26
N GLY A 8 24.33 6.40 -5.30
CA GLY A 8 23.16 7.27 -5.43
C GLY A 8 23.35 8.32 -6.52
N GLU A 9 24.51 8.97 -6.59
CA GLU A 9 24.84 9.92 -7.66
C GLU A 9 24.78 9.27 -9.04
N LYS A 10 25.33 8.06 -9.18
CA LYS A 10 25.33 7.32 -10.45
C LYS A 10 23.93 6.96 -10.96
N ILE A 11 22.96 6.76 -10.07
CA ILE A 11 21.60 6.36 -10.46
C ILE A 11 20.73 7.56 -10.86
N LEU A 12 21.13 8.79 -10.50
CA LEU A 12 20.34 9.99 -10.80
C LEU A 12 20.18 10.28 -12.29
N SER A 13 21.09 9.81 -13.13
CA SER A 13 21.00 9.97 -14.59
C SER A 13 20.09 8.93 -15.27
N ASP A 14 19.60 7.93 -14.54
CA ASP A 14 18.76 6.84 -15.06
C ASP A 14 17.43 6.82 -14.30
N ASN A 15 16.42 7.49 -14.87
CA ASN A 15 15.11 7.66 -14.24
C ASN A 15 14.37 6.34 -14.00
N GLU A 16 14.48 5.37 -14.91
CA GLU A 16 13.82 4.07 -14.76
C GLU A 16 14.42 3.32 -13.58
N LYS A 17 15.75 3.22 -13.55
CA LYS A 17 16.47 2.51 -12.50
C LYS A 17 16.31 3.21 -11.16
N LEU A 18 16.30 4.54 -11.13
CA LEU A 18 16.01 5.34 -9.93
C LEU A 18 14.61 5.01 -9.40
N LEU A 19 13.58 5.07 -10.23
CA LEU A 19 12.21 4.76 -9.83
C LEU A 19 12.08 3.34 -9.28
N ARG A 20 12.58 2.33 -10.01
CA ARG A 20 12.55 0.93 -9.56
C ARG A 20 13.27 0.73 -8.24
N THR A 21 14.43 1.36 -8.07
CA THR A 21 15.23 1.26 -6.85
C THR A 21 14.50 1.89 -5.67
N LEU A 22 13.95 3.09 -5.83
CA LEU A 22 13.19 3.78 -4.79
C LEU A 22 11.93 2.99 -4.43
N PHE A 23 11.16 2.53 -5.43
CA PHE A 23 9.95 1.76 -5.21
C PHE A 23 10.22 0.49 -4.39
N LYS A 24 11.20 -0.33 -4.80
CA LYS A 24 11.57 -1.56 -4.09
C LYS A 24 12.08 -1.28 -2.68
N HIS A 25 12.95 -0.28 -2.51
CA HIS A 25 13.42 0.08 -1.17
C HIS A 25 12.27 0.53 -0.27
N PHE A 26 11.35 1.32 -0.79
CA PHE A 26 10.18 1.77 -0.04
C PHE A 26 9.26 0.60 0.33
N ALA A 27 9.02 -0.31 -0.61
CA ALA A 27 8.16 -1.48 -0.39
C ALA A 27 8.78 -2.50 0.57
N GLU A 28 10.09 -2.74 0.53
CA GLU A 28 10.70 -3.91 1.18
C GLU A 28 11.60 -3.57 2.38
N LYS A 29 12.17 -2.36 2.43
CA LYS A 29 13.22 -2.01 3.40
C LYS A 29 12.88 -0.81 4.27
N PHE A 30 12.07 0.12 3.76
CA PHE A 30 11.67 1.28 4.53
C PHE A 30 10.79 0.85 5.70
N ASN A 31 11.01 1.43 6.88
CA ASN A 31 10.24 1.11 8.08
C ASN A 31 8.88 1.82 8.04
N TRP A 32 7.85 1.15 7.51
CA TRP A 32 6.49 1.68 7.41
C TRP A 32 5.90 2.14 8.76
N PRO A 33 6.06 1.37 9.87
CA PRO A 33 5.60 1.77 11.21
C PRO A 33 6.12 3.11 11.74
N TYR A 34 7.23 3.63 11.22
CA TYR A 34 8.02 4.67 11.88
C TYR A 34 7.27 6.00 12.15
N PHE A 35 6.10 6.22 11.55
CA PHE A 35 5.29 7.42 11.80
C PHE A 35 3.78 7.17 11.90
N ASP A 36 3.29 5.94 12.03
CA ASP A 36 1.84 5.64 11.89
C ASP A 36 1.08 5.37 13.18
N GLY A 37 1.78 5.34 14.33
CA GLY A 37 1.18 5.10 15.64
C GLY A 37 0.82 3.63 15.89
N TYR A 38 1.18 2.72 14.98
CA TYR A 38 1.02 1.27 15.12
C TYR A 38 2.37 0.58 15.37
N GLY A 39 2.32 -0.65 15.91
CA GLY A 39 3.51 -1.45 16.17
C GLY A 39 4.17 -2.02 14.90
N GLN A 40 5.34 -2.64 15.06
CA GLN A 40 5.99 -3.38 13.98
C GLN A 40 5.43 -4.80 13.87
N HIS A 41 4.37 -4.96 13.07
CA HIS A 41 3.64 -6.23 12.92
C HIS A 41 3.43 -6.65 11.46
N GLY A 42 4.23 -6.09 10.52
CA GLY A 42 4.26 -6.51 9.10
C GLY A 42 3.04 -6.18 8.24
N VAL A 43 1.92 -5.73 8.81
CA VAL A 43 0.70 -5.37 8.05
C VAL A 43 1.00 -4.32 6.98
N GLY A 44 0.44 -4.54 5.80
CA GLY A 44 0.67 -3.74 4.60
C GLY A 44 1.95 -4.17 3.90
N GLN A 45 3.10 -4.03 4.57
CA GLN A 45 4.42 -4.20 3.96
C GLN A 45 4.71 -5.66 3.56
N MET A 46 4.42 -6.63 4.42
CA MET A 46 4.65 -8.06 4.13
C MET A 46 3.90 -8.50 2.86
N GLY A 47 2.67 -8.02 2.69
CA GLY A 47 1.80 -8.36 1.57
C GLY A 47 1.65 -7.23 0.54
N TYR A 48 2.62 -6.33 0.39
CA TYR A 48 2.46 -5.15 -0.48
C TYR A 48 2.13 -5.55 -1.93
N GLY A 49 2.76 -6.62 -2.43
CA GLY A 49 2.50 -7.16 -3.76
C GLY A 49 1.06 -7.66 -3.93
N PHE A 50 0.48 -8.25 -2.89
CA PHE A 50 -0.92 -8.65 -2.92
C PHE A 50 -1.87 -7.45 -2.98
N SER A 51 -1.55 -6.36 -2.27
CA SER A 51 -2.30 -5.11 -2.39
C SER A 51 -2.24 -4.51 -3.80
N LEU A 52 -1.08 -4.61 -4.48
CA LEU A 52 -0.97 -4.24 -5.90
C LEU A 52 -1.87 -5.12 -6.78
N ILE A 53 -1.91 -6.44 -6.56
CA ILE A 53 -2.81 -7.34 -7.29
C ILE A 53 -4.28 -6.96 -7.07
N LEU A 54 -4.68 -6.69 -5.82
CA LEU A 54 -6.04 -6.26 -5.51
C LEU A 54 -6.41 -4.95 -6.23
N LEU A 55 -5.49 -3.98 -6.29
CA LEU A 55 -5.70 -2.74 -7.03
C LEU A 55 -5.75 -2.96 -8.54
N GLY A 56 -4.88 -3.79 -9.10
CA GLY A 56 -4.93 -4.15 -10.51
C GLY A 56 -6.30 -4.72 -10.90
N LYS A 57 -6.85 -5.59 -10.03
CA LYS A 57 -8.13 -6.27 -10.26
C LYS A 57 -9.36 -5.42 -9.98
N TYR A 58 -9.36 -4.58 -8.94
CA TYR A 58 -10.56 -3.90 -8.45
C TYR A 58 -10.48 -2.38 -8.49
N GLY A 59 -9.29 -1.81 -8.63
CA GLY A 59 -9.04 -0.37 -8.48
C GLY A 59 -9.60 0.52 -9.59
N ALA A 60 -10.08 -0.05 -10.70
CA ALA A 60 -10.73 0.73 -11.76
C ALA A 60 -12.05 1.37 -11.31
N VAL A 61 -12.69 0.80 -10.28
CA VAL A 61 -13.92 1.33 -9.67
C VAL A 61 -13.60 1.76 -8.24
N LYS A 62 -14.13 2.92 -7.83
CA LYS A 62 -14.01 3.39 -6.44
C LYS A 62 -14.55 2.35 -5.47
N ARG A 63 -13.74 1.95 -4.50
CA ARG A 63 -14.09 0.96 -3.46
C ARG A 63 -13.64 1.47 -2.10
N LYS A 64 -14.38 1.12 -1.05
CA LYS A 64 -13.95 1.43 0.33
C LYS A 64 -12.59 0.79 0.61
N ASP A 65 -11.73 1.47 1.35
CA ASP A 65 -10.47 0.89 1.85
C ASP A 65 -10.68 -0.44 2.59
N HIS A 66 -11.77 -0.55 3.37
CA HIS A 66 -12.19 -1.76 4.06
C HIS A 66 -12.38 -2.97 3.13
N PHE A 67 -12.86 -2.75 1.89
CA PHE A 67 -13.04 -3.83 0.90
C PHE A 67 -11.70 -4.52 0.56
N TYR A 68 -10.61 -3.76 0.56
CA TYR A 68 -9.26 -4.27 0.32
C TYR A 68 -8.68 -4.89 1.58
N ALA A 69 -8.86 -4.25 2.73
CA ALA A 69 -8.41 -4.76 4.02
C ALA A 69 -8.96 -6.15 4.31
N GLU A 70 -10.26 -6.36 4.12
CA GLU A 70 -10.92 -7.66 4.28
C GLU A 70 -10.24 -8.75 3.44
N LYS A 71 -9.92 -8.47 2.17
CA LYS A 71 -9.25 -9.43 1.27
C LYS A 71 -7.80 -9.68 1.68
N TYR A 72 -7.11 -8.62 2.09
CA TYR A 72 -5.76 -8.70 2.59
C TYR A 72 -5.69 -9.62 3.81
N PHE A 73 -6.54 -9.42 4.81
CA PHE A 73 -6.54 -10.23 6.03
C PHE A 73 -7.13 -11.63 5.83
N ARG A 74 -7.99 -11.84 4.83
CA ARG A 74 -8.37 -13.19 4.40
C ARG A 74 -7.19 -13.97 3.83
N ALA A 75 -6.26 -13.32 3.12
CA ALA A 75 -5.04 -13.95 2.62
C ALA A 75 -3.95 -14.08 3.69
N TYR A 76 -3.90 -13.15 4.65
CA TYR A 76 -2.89 -13.09 5.71
C TYR A 76 -3.52 -13.04 7.11
N PRO A 77 -4.30 -14.07 7.52
CA PRO A 77 -5.05 -14.03 8.78
C PRO A 77 -4.14 -13.98 10.01
N MET A 78 -2.91 -14.50 9.92
CA MET A 78 -1.92 -14.46 11.00
C MET A 78 -1.58 -13.03 11.46
N LEU A 79 -1.72 -12.03 10.58
CA LEU A 79 -1.41 -10.63 10.90
C LEU A 79 -2.44 -9.98 11.83
N LEU A 80 -3.62 -10.58 12.01
CA LEU A 80 -4.64 -10.09 12.95
C LEU A 80 -4.24 -10.30 14.41
N GLY A 81 -3.46 -11.34 14.72
CA GLY A 81 -3.09 -11.72 16.09
C GLY A 81 -2.29 -10.67 16.86
N HIS A 82 -1.78 -9.64 16.17
CA HIS A 82 -1.05 -8.53 16.78
C HIS A 82 -1.95 -7.44 17.36
N PHE A 83 -3.26 -7.52 17.16
CA PHE A 83 -4.21 -6.48 17.58
C PHE A 83 -5.18 -7.01 18.64
N GLN A 84 -5.22 -6.32 19.78
CA GLN A 84 -6.16 -6.60 20.86
C GLN A 84 -7.32 -5.62 20.83
N ALA A 85 -8.50 -6.09 21.23
CA ALA A 85 -9.68 -5.23 21.36
C ALA A 85 -9.44 -4.11 22.39
N ARG A 86 -10.01 -2.94 22.10
CA ARG A 86 -10.05 -1.76 22.98
C ARG A 86 -11.51 -1.37 23.24
N PRO A 87 -11.82 -0.56 24.26
CA PRO A 87 -13.20 -0.23 24.67
C PRO A 87 -14.13 0.28 23.54
N TYR A 88 -13.57 0.80 22.44
CA TYR A 88 -14.34 1.35 21.31
C TYR A 88 -13.83 0.86 19.93
N SER A 89 -13.02 -0.19 19.88
CA SER A 89 -12.47 -0.69 18.61
C SER A 89 -12.07 -2.15 18.72
N SER A 90 -12.55 -2.99 17.81
CA SER A 90 -12.12 -4.38 17.74
C SER A 90 -10.64 -4.47 17.33
N GLY A 91 -10.01 -5.63 17.56
CA GLY A 91 -8.67 -5.88 17.03
C GLY A 91 -8.65 -5.83 15.50
N GLU A 92 -9.73 -6.32 14.87
CA GLU A 92 -9.89 -6.29 13.41
C GLU A 92 -9.99 -4.87 12.86
N ASP A 93 -10.80 -4.00 13.48
CA ASP A 93 -10.91 -2.59 13.07
C ASP A 93 -9.55 -1.89 13.14
N GLN A 94 -8.77 -2.17 14.18
CA GLN A 94 -7.42 -1.61 14.32
C GLN A 94 -6.49 -2.13 13.23
N ALA A 95 -6.56 -3.42 12.92
CA ALA A 95 -5.77 -4.03 11.85
C ALA A 95 -6.12 -3.45 10.48
N TYR A 96 -7.41 -3.23 10.21
CA TYR A 96 -7.90 -2.69 8.95
C TYR A 96 -7.51 -1.22 8.78
N ARG A 97 -7.63 -0.42 9.85
CA ARG A 97 -7.15 0.96 9.86
C ARG A 97 -5.63 1.05 9.66
N CYS A 98 -4.87 0.16 10.32
CA CYS A 98 -3.43 0.07 10.11
C CYS A 98 -3.08 -0.26 8.66
N TYR A 99 -3.72 -1.27 8.09
CA TYR A 99 -3.56 -1.65 6.68
C TYR A 99 -3.88 -0.49 5.74
N SER A 100 -5.01 0.20 5.96
CA SER A 100 -5.46 1.34 5.15
C SER A 100 -4.42 2.46 5.16
N ILE A 101 -4.00 2.92 6.34
CA ILE A 101 -3.02 4.01 6.49
C ILE A 101 -1.67 3.66 5.85
N ARG A 102 -1.17 2.46 6.11
CA ARG A 102 0.13 2.01 5.58
C ARG A 102 0.14 1.86 4.07
N THR A 103 -0.89 1.22 3.55
CA THR A 103 -0.95 0.82 2.14
C THR A 103 -1.41 1.96 1.26
N PHE A 104 -2.50 2.64 1.62
CA PHE A 104 -3.08 3.67 0.78
C PHE A 104 -2.43 5.02 1.02
N ASP A 105 -2.58 5.61 2.20
CA ASP A 105 -2.14 6.99 2.46
C ASP A 105 -0.61 7.15 2.34
N ARG A 106 0.16 6.19 2.87
CA ARG A 106 1.62 6.37 3.05
C ARG A 106 2.48 5.71 2.00
N PHE A 107 1.91 4.84 1.18
CA PHE A 107 2.65 4.13 0.15
C PHE A 107 2.11 4.44 -1.24
N LEU A 108 0.87 4.04 -1.52
CA LEU A 108 0.35 4.10 -2.88
C LEU A 108 -0.09 5.51 -3.30
N ASP A 109 -0.73 6.26 -2.41
CA ASP A 109 -1.11 7.66 -2.65
C ASP A 109 0.13 8.55 -2.69
N TYR A 110 1.08 8.30 -1.78
CA TYR A 110 2.40 8.97 -1.77
C TYR A 110 3.16 8.84 -3.10
N LEU A 111 3.02 7.70 -3.78
CA LEU A 111 3.61 7.43 -5.10
C LEU A 111 2.69 7.84 -6.28
N GLY A 112 1.51 8.41 -6.01
CA GLY A 112 0.54 8.83 -7.03
C GLY A 112 -0.16 7.67 -7.77
N LEU A 113 -0.11 6.46 -7.22
CA LEU A 113 -0.65 5.24 -7.83
C LEU A 113 -2.17 5.09 -7.62
N ILE A 114 -2.72 5.80 -6.65
CA ILE A 114 -4.15 5.82 -6.35
C ILE A 114 -4.64 7.25 -6.15
N LYS A 115 -5.96 7.39 -6.03
CA LYS A 115 -6.62 8.55 -5.44
C LYS A 115 -7.44 8.11 -4.24
N ILE A 116 -7.42 8.93 -3.20
CA ILE A 116 -8.24 8.75 -2.00
C ILE A 116 -9.28 9.87 -1.96
N GLU A 117 -10.56 9.48 -1.95
CA GLU A 117 -11.67 10.40 -1.65
C GLU A 117 -12.19 10.10 -0.25
N SER A 118 -12.21 11.09 0.62
CA SER A 118 -12.71 10.96 1.99
C SER A 118 -14.06 11.64 2.12
N THR A 119 -15.06 10.93 2.63
CA THR A 119 -16.39 11.49 2.93
C THR A 119 -16.71 11.29 4.41
N GLY A 120 -17.18 12.35 5.08
CA GLY A 120 -17.54 12.34 6.50
C GLY A 120 -16.55 13.08 7.40
N PRO A 121 -16.82 13.16 8.72
CA PRO A 121 -15.95 13.83 9.67
C PRO A 121 -14.61 13.11 9.82
N ARG A 122 -13.53 13.85 10.11
CA ARG A 122 -12.13 13.37 10.08
C ARG A 122 -11.88 12.04 10.83
N TYR A 123 -12.62 11.77 11.91
CA TYR A 123 -12.45 10.58 12.74
C TYR A 123 -13.29 9.36 12.29
N ASP A 124 -14.26 9.56 11.39
CA ASP A 124 -15.16 8.53 10.86
C ASP A 124 -15.29 8.62 9.33
N ALA A 125 -14.25 9.17 8.69
CA ALA A 125 -14.26 9.39 7.26
C ALA A 125 -14.18 8.05 6.53
N THR A 126 -15.17 7.78 5.68
CA THR A 126 -15.09 6.68 4.72
C THR A 126 -14.10 7.04 3.63
N LYS A 127 -13.09 6.21 3.41
CA LYS A 127 -12.11 6.36 2.32
C LYS A 127 -12.49 5.52 1.12
N LEU A 128 -12.66 6.15 -0.02
CA LEU A 128 -12.85 5.51 -1.31
C LEU A 128 -11.54 5.56 -2.11
N ILE A 129 -11.11 4.39 -2.58
CA ILE A 129 -9.85 4.17 -3.27
C ILE A 129 -10.13 3.81 -4.72
N ALA A 130 -9.41 4.46 -5.64
CA ALA A 130 -9.34 4.09 -7.05
C ALA A 130 -7.89 4.21 -7.54
N LYS A 131 -7.47 3.33 -8.46
CA LYS A 131 -6.14 3.41 -9.09
C LYS A 131 -6.08 4.57 -10.09
N THR A 132 -4.91 5.16 -10.24
CA THR A 132 -4.65 6.16 -11.28
C THR A 132 -4.22 5.50 -12.58
N PRO A 133 -4.27 6.21 -13.72
CA PRO A 133 -3.63 5.74 -14.95
C PRO A 133 -2.12 5.46 -14.80
N LEU A 134 -1.45 6.08 -13.82
CA LEU A 134 -0.04 5.80 -13.54
C LEU A 134 0.17 4.37 -13.04
N PHE A 135 -0.77 3.82 -12.27
CA PHE A 135 -0.72 2.44 -11.82
C PHE A 135 -0.59 1.48 -13.01
N ASP A 136 -1.46 1.63 -14.01
CA ASP A 136 -1.49 0.73 -15.17
C ASP A 136 -0.28 0.90 -16.11
N LYS A 137 0.42 2.05 -16.04
CA LYS A 137 1.70 2.25 -16.73
C LYS A 137 2.86 1.53 -16.06
N LEU A 138 2.78 1.27 -14.75
CA LEU A 138 3.87 0.70 -13.96
C LEU A 138 3.67 -0.78 -13.64
N PHE A 139 2.43 -1.23 -13.55
CA PHE A 139 2.08 -2.58 -13.12
C PHE A 139 1.14 -3.24 -14.12
N LEU A 140 1.57 -4.40 -14.63
CA LEU A 140 0.73 -5.34 -15.35
C LEU A 140 0.32 -6.47 -14.40
N VAL A 141 -0.98 -6.60 -14.13
CA VAL A 141 -1.53 -7.67 -13.28
C VAL A 141 -2.27 -8.66 -14.17
N GLN A 142 -1.74 -9.88 -14.28
CA GLN A 142 -2.30 -10.93 -15.12
C GLN A 142 -2.43 -12.25 -14.35
N PRO A 143 -3.42 -13.08 -14.70
CA PRO A 143 -3.48 -14.46 -14.20
C PRO A 143 -2.23 -15.24 -14.61
N PRO A 144 -1.81 -16.24 -13.82
CA PRO A 144 -0.78 -17.17 -14.24
C PRO A 144 -1.13 -17.81 -15.59
N GLY A 145 -0.21 -17.76 -16.55
CA GLY A 145 -0.38 -18.34 -17.89
C GLY A 145 -1.08 -17.47 -18.93
N ALA A 146 -1.44 -16.21 -18.62
CA ALA A 146 -1.87 -15.27 -19.64
C ALA A 146 -0.66 -14.74 -20.43
N ASN A 147 -0.75 -14.73 -21.77
CA ASN A 147 0.27 -14.11 -22.62
C ASN A 147 0.32 -12.60 -22.33
N ALA A 148 1.52 -12.03 -22.24
CA ALA A 148 1.68 -10.58 -22.18
C ALA A 148 1.07 -9.95 -23.46
N PRO A 149 0.31 -8.86 -23.35
CA PRO A 149 -0.12 -8.15 -24.55
C PRO A 149 1.12 -7.64 -25.29
N ASN A 150 1.13 -7.85 -26.62
CA ASN A 150 2.17 -7.36 -27.53
C ASN A 150 2.36 -5.84 -27.44
#